data_AF-A0A9P7CWW7-F1
#
_entry.id   AF-A0A9P7CWW7-F1
#
_cell.length_a   1.000
_cell.length_b   1.000
_cell.length_c   1.000
_cell.angle_alpha   90.00
_cell.angle_beta   90.00
_cell.angle_gamma   90.00
#
_symmetry.space_group_name_H-M   'P 1'
#
loop_
_entity.id
_entity.type
_entity.pdbx_description
1 polymer ?
#
loop_
_entity_poly.entity_id
_entity_poly.type
_entity_poly.pdbx_seq_one_letter_code
_entity_poly.pdbx_strand_id
1 'polypeptide(L)'
;MHFTISNQTQDDLHCTLKGAAQEDRVLVRAHSKSISFSQKCSLLKVSRHTCQDNATKEHEGSPISPVSVTMRLDVDAAARWKIVNAPADSEWIVYRKKLSRKHHCLFIFPRRDTSRFLSLLPDAIPLSSLMLPGTHDTMAFYGWPIAQCQSLRTSLERQLHSGIRVLDIRLAIVDSHLISYHGIFPERALFAEILSTVHTFLTTPSTSRETIVMSIKQEDSDAQRFNKLVRQEIVASPGGLGMWYLENRLPTLGEVRGKVVMFSRFGGNGHGWDNEAIGIHPPIWPDNDRLGFTWNCQDVLVQTHDWYAIPSFLSIPEKVVLSTNILVASRDSPSLTLSISFLSALSMPLAFPPTIARGLGWPQWGIGFEGVNARVGKWLLDQFDERGETDVDAEPRIRGWALMDFYEDPIGQSVVPLLVECNFRGRKCEEAEV
;
A
#
# COMPACT_ATOMS: atom_id res chain seq x y z
N MET A 1 -0.11 33.18 -4.76
CA MET A 1 0.02 31.75 -4.42
C MET A 1 -1.25 31.13 -4.91
N HIS A 2 -1.18 30.00 -5.60
CA HIS A 2 -2.25 29.40 -6.37
C HIS A 2 -2.52 28.01 -5.79
N PHE A 3 -3.78 27.68 -5.59
CA PHE A 3 -4.20 26.37 -5.15
C PHE A 3 -5.14 25.75 -6.17
N THR A 4 -4.91 24.49 -6.49
CA THR A 4 -5.89 23.66 -7.17
C THR A 4 -6.39 22.64 -6.16
N ILE A 5 -7.70 22.53 -5.96
CA ILE A 5 -8.30 21.45 -5.18
C ILE A 5 -8.79 20.41 -6.17
N SER A 6 -8.37 19.16 -5.98
CA SER A 6 -8.79 17.99 -6.74
C SER A 6 -9.68 17.14 -5.84
N ASN A 7 -10.97 17.06 -6.17
CA ASN A 7 -11.93 16.24 -5.44
C ASN A 7 -11.87 14.81 -5.94
N GLN A 8 -11.38 13.91 -5.08
CA GLN A 8 -11.34 12.49 -5.37
C GLN A 8 -12.50 11.75 -4.66
N THR A 9 -13.37 12.40 -3.89
CA THR A 9 -14.52 11.74 -3.23
C THR A 9 -15.67 11.52 -4.21
N GLN A 10 -16.67 10.71 -3.84
CA GLN A 10 -17.94 10.59 -4.58
C GLN A 10 -18.93 11.74 -4.27
N ASP A 11 -18.65 12.53 -3.23
CA ASP A 11 -19.50 13.61 -2.77
C ASP A 11 -19.20 14.91 -3.53
N ASP A 12 -20.21 15.75 -3.71
CA ASP A 12 -19.99 17.15 -4.02
C ASP A 12 -19.46 17.87 -2.78
N LEU A 13 -18.43 18.70 -2.96
CA LEU A 13 -17.74 19.35 -1.85
C LEU A 13 -17.89 20.87 -1.93
N HIS A 14 -18.30 21.48 -0.82
CA HIS A 14 -18.13 22.92 -0.62
C HIS A 14 -16.75 23.17 0.00
N CYS A 15 -15.91 23.91 -0.71
CA CYS A 15 -14.53 24.19 -0.34
C CYS A 15 -14.34 25.70 -0.12
N THR A 16 -13.94 26.05 1.09
CA THR A 16 -13.62 27.42 1.49
C THR A 16 -12.13 27.53 1.76
N LEU A 17 -11.42 28.37 1.03
CA LEU A 17 -10.06 28.74 1.38
C LEU A 17 -10.04 30.08 2.10
N LYS A 18 -9.41 30.14 3.28
CA LYS A 18 -9.27 31.37 4.06
C LYS A 18 -7.81 31.84 4.09
N GLY A 19 -7.61 33.10 3.70
CA GLY A 19 -6.35 33.81 3.73
C GLY A 19 -6.57 35.27 4.14
N ALA A 20 -6.04 36.21 3.34
CA ALA A 20 -6.33 37.65 3.53
C ALA A 20 -7.77 38.00 3.14
N ALA A 21 -8.35 37.29 2.17
CA ALA A 21 -9.79 37.24 1.90
C ALA A 21 -10.28 35.79 1.95
N GLN A 22 -11.59 35.62 2.06
CA GLN A 22 -12.26 34.31 1.98
C GLN A 22 -12.72 34.07 0.54
N GLU A 23 -12.35 32.94 -0.05
CA GLU A 23 -12.91 32.46 -1.31
C GLU A 23 -13.66 31.15 -1.07
N ASP A 24 -14.95 31.16 -1.41
CA ASP A 24 -15.85 30.02 -1.30
C ASP A 24 -16.15 29.49 -2.71
N ARG A 25 -15.98 28.18 -2.91
CA ARG A 25 -16.38 27.53 -4.16
C ARG A 25 -16.98 26.15 -3.91
N VAL A 26 -18.03 25.84 -4.66
CA VAL A 26 -18.61 24.50 -4.72
C VAL A 26 -17.91 23.73 -5.83
N LEU A 27 -17.44 22.53 -5.50
CA LEU A 27 -16.85 21.59 -6.43
C LEU A 27 -17.84 20.45 -6.66
N VAL A 28 -18.63 20.59 -7.72
CA VAL A 28 -19.59 19.58 -8.17
C VAL A 28 -18.86 18.57 -9.04
N ARG A 29 -18.77 17.31 -8.59
CA ARG A 29 -17.96 16.26 -9.24
C ARG A 29 -18.38 16.02 -10.69
N ALA A 30 -19.68 16.08 -10.97
CA ALA A 30 -20.24 15.90 -12.31
C ALA A 30 -19.74 16.93 -13.33
N HIS A 31 -19.34 18.13 -12.87
CA HIS A 31 -18.94 19.23 -13.75
C HIS A 31 -17.42 19.41 -13.83
N SER A 32 -16.71 19.16 -12.73
CA SER A 32 -15.25 19.24 -12.71
C SER A 32 -14.68 18.42 -11.56
N LYS A 33 -13.55 17.74 -11.81
CA LYS A 33 -12.76 17.10 -10.76
C LYS A 33 -11.90 18.09 -9.99
N SER A 34 -11.68 19.30 -10.51
CA SER A 34 -10.81 20.27 -9.86
C SER A 34 -11.29 21.72 -9.93
N ILE A 35 -10.83 22.53 -8.98
CA ILE A 35 -11.10 23.97 -8.97
C ILE A 35 -9.88 24.75 -8.49
N SER A 36 -9.66 25.92 -9.09
CA SER A 36 -8.48 26.73 -8.85
C SER A 36 -8.80 28.02 -8.10
N PHE A 37 -7.91 28.41 -7.19
CA PHE A 37 -7.99 29.60 -6.34
C PHE A 37 -6.70 30.40 -6.45
N SER A 38 -6.80 31.72 -6.61
CA SER A 38 -5.67 32.61 -6.94
C SER A 38 -5.00 33.26 -5.72
N GLN A 39 -5.45 32.95 -4.50
CA GLN A 39 -4.99 33.62 -3.28
C GLN A 39 -4.09 32.76 -2.38
N LYS A 40 -3.26 33.44 -1.57
CA LYS A 40 -2.51 32.80 -0.49
C LYS A 40 -3.46 32.50 0.66
N CYS A 41 -3.54 31.23 1.03
CA CYS A 41 -4.47 30.73 2.04
C CYS A 41 -3.72 29.89 3.06
N SER A 42 -4.13 29.98 4.32
CA SER A 42 -3.58 29.22 5.44
C SER A 42 -4.54 28.17 5.97
N LEU A 43 -5.82 28.26 5.59
CA LEU A 43 -6.88 27.35 6.01
C LEU A 43 -7.68 26.86 4.82
N LEU A 44 -8.00 25.56 4.85
CA LEU A 44 -9.00 24.93 3.99
C LEU A 44 -10.14 24.45 4.89
N LYS A 45 -11.38 24.86 4.60
CA LYS A 45 -12.57 24.25 5.16
C LYS A 45 -13.28 23.45 4.06
N VAL A 46 -13.57 22.19 4.35
CA VAL A 46 -14.28 21.27 3.46
C VAL A 46 -15.57 20.84 4.16
N SER A 47 -16.68 20.83 3.43
CA SER A 47 -17.94 20.22 3.87
C SER A 47 -18.63 19.55 2.69
N ARG A 48 -19.48 18.55 2.95
CA ARG A 48 -20.38 18.03 1.92
C ARG A 48 -21.32 19.15 1.44
N HIS A 49 -21.54 19.21 0.13
CA HIS A 49 -22.53 20.09 -0.46
C HIS A 49 -23.85 19.34 -0.59
N THR A 50 -24.89 19.76 0.14
CA THR A 50 -26.25 19.27 -0.06
C THR A 50 -27.01 20.27 -0.91
N CYS A 51 -27.48 19.87 -2.10
CA CYS A 51 -28.50 20.64 -2.80
C CYS A 51 -29.74 20.71 -1.91
N GLN A 52 -30.04 21.89 -1.37
CA GLN A 52 -31.40 22.14 -0.92
C GLN A 52 -32.25 22.27 -2.19
N ASP A 53 -32.95 21.20 -2.55
CA ASP A 53 -34.06 21.33 -3.48
C ASP A 53 -35.04 22.33 -2.87
N ASN A 54 -35.23 23.45 -3.56
CA ASN A 54 -36.35 24.35 -3.33
C ASN A 54 -37.65 23.64 -3.73
N ALA A 55 -38.10 22.71 -2.91
CA ALA A 55 -39.43 22.14 -2.99
C ALA A 55 -39.93 21.81 -1.58
N THR A 56 -40.83 22.67 -1.12
CA THR A 56 -41.78 22.51 -0.02
C THR A 56 -41.26 22.46 1.42
N LYS A 57 -41.78 23.40 2.20
CA LYS A 57 -41.67 23.56 3.64
C LYS A 57 -42.22 22.35 4.41
N GLU A 58 -41.79 22.29 5.67
CA GLU A 58 -42.39 21.58 6.81
C GLU A 58 -42.03 20.09 6.97
N HIS A 59 -40.92 19.84 7.68
CA HIS A 59 -40.97 19.11 8.95
C HIS A 59 -39.72 19.45 9.79
N GLU A 60 -39.97 19.94 11.02
CA GLU A 60 -38.95 20.19 12.04
C GLU A 60 -38.28 18.88 12.46
N GLY A 61 -37.13 18.60 11.86
CA GLY A 61 -36.04 17.87 12.50
C GLY A 61 -34.84 18.79 12.53
N SER A 62 -34.15 18.88 13.68
CA SER A 62 -32.93 19.70 13.83
C SER A 62 -32.00 19.49 12.62
N PRO A 63 -31.55 20.56 11.94
CA PRO A 63 -30.68 20.42 10.78
C PRO A 63 -29.39 19.74 11.24
N ILE A 64 -29.14 18.52 10.76
CA ILE A 64 -27.85 17.85 10.92
C ILE A 64 -26.84 18.81 10.29
N SER A 65 -26.06 19.50 11.13
CA SER A 65 -25.06 20.44 10.66
C SER A 65 -24.12 19.67 9.72
N PRO A 66 -23.89 20.13 8.49
CA PRO A 66 -23.05 19.40 7.56
C PRO A 66 -21.68 19.23 8.19
N VAL A 67 -21.19 17.97 8.21
CA VAL A 67 -19.85 17.64 8.70
C VAL A 67 -18.87 18.55 7.95
N SER A 68 -18.24 19.46 8.69
CA SER A 68 -17.32 20.44 8.13
C SER A 68 -16.00 20.35 8.86
N VAL A 69 -14.92 20.20 8.11
CA VAL A 69 -13.58 20.03 8.65
C VAL A 69 -12.73 21.19 8.20
N THR A 70 -12.05 21.84 9.15
CA THR A 70 -11.10 22.91 8.87
C THR A 70 -9.67 22.41 9.10
N MET A 71 -8.81 22.59 8.11
CA MET A 71 -7.45 22.09 8.07
C MET A 71 -6.46 23.25 7.84
N ARG A 72 -5.31 23.20 8.50
CA ARG A 72 -4.23 24.17 8.30
C ARG A 72 -3.34 23.75 7.14
N LEU A 73 -3.19 24.65 6.17
CA LEU A 73 -2.33 24.46 5.02
C LEU A 73 -0.93 24.98 5.34
N ASP A 74 -0.02 24.06 5.63
CA ASP A 74 1.40 24.39 5.75
C ASP A 74 2.03 24.45 4.35
N VAL A 75 1.92 25.64 3.76
CA VAL A 75 2.41 25.97 2.43
C VAL A 75 3.92 26.15 2.34
N ASP A 76 4.55 26.52 3.45
CA ASP A 76 5.98 26.80 3.51
C ASP A 76 6.82 25.53 3.74
N ALA A 77 6.17 24.40 4.09
CA ALA A 77 6.85 23.11 4.20
C ALA A 77 7.59 22.70 2.92
N ALA A 78 8.83 22.30 3.14
CA ALA A 78 9.83 21.98 2.12
C ALA A 78 9.48 20.73 1.28
N ALA A 79 8.80 19.75 1.88
CA ALA A 79 8.40 18.50 1.22
C ALA A 79 7.58 18.75 -0.06
N ARG A 80 7.92 18.03 -1.13
CA ARG A 80 7.21 18.12 -2.43
C ARG A 80 5.75 17.69 -2.33
N TRP A 81 5.44 16.77 -1.44
CA TRP A 81 4.08 16.45 -1.07
C TRP A 81 4.01 15.99 0.39
N LYS A 82 2.83 16.07 1.01
CA LYS A 82 2.55 15.50 2.34
C LYS A 82 1.06 15.39 2.62
N ILE A 83 0.70 14.63 3.65
CA ILE A 83 -0.64 14.72 4.27
C ILE A 83 -0.79 16.07 4.98
N VAL A 84 -1.95 16.70 4.78
CA VAL A 84 -2.39 17.86 5.54
C VAL A 84 -3.01 17.36 6.85
N ASN A 85 -2.56 17.92 7.97
CA ASN A 85 -3.09 17.56 9.29
C ASN A 85 -4.58 17.89 9.36
N ALA A 86 -5.38 16.84 9.53
CA ALA A 86 -6.81 16.90 9.74
C ALA A 86 -7.16 16.32 11.12
N PRO A 87 -8.27 16.74 11.73
CA PRO A 87 -8.85 16.07 12.90
C PRO A 87 -8.98 14.55 12.69
N ALA A 88 -8.84 13.77 13.77
CA ALA A 88 -8.85 12.31 13.70
C ALA A 88 -10.20 11.73 13.23
N ASP A 89 -11.29 12.44 13.52
CA ASP A 89 -12.66 12.17 13.11
C ASP A 89 -13.01 12.68 11.71
N SER A 90 -12.04 13.27 10.99
CA SER A 90 -12.28 13.76 9.63
C SER A 90 -12.60 12.61 8.67
N GLU A 91 -13.72 12.72 7.97
CA GLU A 91 -14.12 11.79 6.90
C GLU A 91 -13.19 11.82 5.68
N TRP A 92 -12.25 12.77 5.63
CA TRP A 92 -11.34 12.96 4.51
C TRP A 92 -9.88 12.84 4.94
N ILE A 93 -9.05 12.45 3.96
CA ILE A 93 -7.61 12.59 4.00
C ILE A 93 -7.21 13.53 2.86
N VAL A 94 -6.39 14.53 3.20
CA VAL A 94 -6.00 15.57 2.24
C VAL A 94 -4.51 15.53 2.02
N TYR A 95 -4.11 15.43 0.75
CA TYR A 95 -2.71 15.46 0.33
C TYR A 95 -2.41 16.80 -0.33
N ARG A 96 -1.33 17.44 0.09
CA ARG A 96 -0.82 18.67 -0.52
C ARG A 96 0.41 18.33 -1.33
N LYS A 97 0.35 18.55 -2.63
CA LYS A 97 1.45 18.41 -3.61
C LYS A 97 1.87 19.79 -4.09
N LYS A 98 3.17 20.04 -4.17
CA LYS A 98 3.75 21.30 -4.67
C LYS A 98 4.08 21.13 -6.14
N LEU A 99 3.37 21.85 -7.01
CA LEU A 99 3.60 21.86 -8.46
C LEU A 99 4.67 22.91 -8.84
N SER A 100 4.66 24.05 -8.18
CA SER A 100 5.70 25.08 -8.30
C SER A 100 5.89 25.83 -6.97
N ARG A 101 6.83 26.79 -6.90
CA ARG A 101 7.01 27.63 -5.70
C ARG A 101 5.74 28.38 -5.32
N LYS A 102 4.87 28.69 -6.28
CA LYS A 102 3.65 29.45 -6.08
C LYS A 102 2.38 28.64 -6.29
N HIS A 103 2.45 27.36 -6.67
CA HIS A 103 1.28 26.55 -7.02
C HIS A 103 1.29 25.21 -6.28
N HIS A 104 0.20 24.93 -5.57
CA HIS A 104 -0.03 23.68 -4.85
C HIS A 104 -1.33 23.02 -5.33
N CYS A 105 -1.34 21.70 -5.38
CA CYS A 105 -2.55 20.90 -5.56
C CYS A 105 -2.92 20.23 -4.24
N LEU A 106 -4.20 20.27 -3.87
CA LEU A 106 -4.79 19.62 -2.70
C LEU A 106 -5.71 18.50 -3.17
N PHE A 107 -5.33 17.26 -2.97
CA PHE A 107 -6.15 16.09 -3.29
C PHE A 107 -6.96 15.69 -2.07
N ILE A 108 -8.28 15.62 -2.21
CA ILE A 108 -9.20 15.23 -1.13
C ILE A 108 -9.73 13.84 -1.41
N PHE A 109 -9.37 12.86 -0.59
CA PHE A 109 -9.84 11.48 -0.68
C PHE A 109 -10.74 11.14 0.51
N PRO A 110 -11.66 10.15 0.38
CA PRO A 110 -12.34 9.59 1.54
C PRO A 110 -11.31 8.95 2.48
N ARG A 111 -11.49 9.11 3.80
CA ARG A 111 -10.68 8.41 4.80
C ARG A 111 -11.19 6.97 4.93
N ARG A 112 -10.40 6.02 4.42
CA ARG A 112 -10.65 4.58 4.58
C ARG A 112 -10.05 4.09 5.90
N ASP A 113 -10.73 3.15 6.57
CA ASP A 113 -10.12 2.41 7.68
C ASP A 113 -9.14 1.37 7.11
N THR A 114 -7.85 1.66 7.20
CA THR A 114 -6.77 0.79 6.71
C THR A 114 -6.70 -0.55 7.43
N SER A 115 -7.24 -0.67 8.64
CA SER A 115 -7.22 -1.93 9.39
C SER A 115 -8.18 -2.97 8.81
N ARG A 116 -9.20 -2.56 8.04
CA ARG A 116 -10.27 -3.44 7.54
C ARG A 116 -10.74 -3.13 6.12
N PHE A 117 -9.89 -2.56 5.27
CA PHE A 117 -10.33 -2.04 3.97
C PHE A 117 -10.82 -3.13 3.01
N LEU A 118 -10.33 -4.38 3.12
CA LEU A 118 -10.77 -5.49 2.26
C LEU A 118 -12.21 -5.90 2.57
N SER A 119 -12.70 -5.66 3.79
CA SER A 119 -14.11 -5.88 4.17
C SER A 119 -15.09 -5.05 3.32
N LEU A 120 -14.65 -3.94 2.72
CA LEU A 120 -15.51 -3.10 1.88
C LEU A 120 -15.60 -3.58 0.42
N LEU A 121 -14.86 -4.61 0.06
CA LEU A 121 -14.78 -5.12 -1.31
C LEU A 121 -15.61 -6.41 -1.47
N PRO A 122 -16.23 -6.65 -2.63
CA PRO A 122 -16.90 -7.91 -2.98
C PRO A 122 -16.03 -9.17 -2.84
N ASP A 123 -16.67 -10.29 -2.54
CA ASP A 123 -15.99 -11.59 -2.35
C ASP A 123 -15.49 -12.17 -3.68
N ALA A 124 -16.17 -11.90 -4.80
CA ALA A 124 -15.82 -12.41 -6.11
C ALA A 124 -14.53 -11.82 -6.70
N ILE A 125 -14.01 -10.72 -6.14
CA ILE A 125 -12.82 -10.05 -6.67
C ILE A 125 -11.61 -10.98 -6.60
N PRO A 126 -10.91 -11.25 -7.72
CA PRO A 126 -9.65 -12.00 -7.70
C PRO A 126 -8.58 -11.28 -6.88
N LEU A 127 -7.86 -12.01 -6.02
CA LEU A 127 -6.80 -11.42 -5.18
C LEU A 127 -5.68 -10.77 -6.00
N SER A 128 -5.43 -11.27 -7.22
CA SER A 128 -4.50 -10.70 -8.21
C SER A 128 -4.91 -9.32 -8.72
N SER A 129 -6.20 -8.98 -8.63
CA SER A 129 -6.78 -7.70 -9.06
C SER A 129 -6.94 -6.70 -7.92
N LEU A 130 -6.28 -6.93 -6.78
CA LEU A 130 -6.20 -6.01 -5.65
C LEU A 130 -4.84 -5.31 -5.62
N MET A 131 -4.83 -4.09 -5.09
CA MET A 131 -3.62 -3.42 -4.66
C MET A 131 -3.39 -3.73 -3.18
N LEU A 132 -2.43 -4.61 -2.88
CA LEU A 132 -2.11 -4.99 -1.52
C LEU A 132 -0.78 -4.35 -1.09
N PRO A 133 -0.81 -3.39 -0.14
CA PRO A 133 0.41 -2.89 0.48
C PRO A 133 1.14 -4.01 1.21
N GLY A 134 2.46 -4.06 1.05
CA GLY A 134 3.32 -5.05 1.66
C GLY A 134 4.54 -4.43 2.33
N THR A 135 5.21 -5.20 3.18
CA THR A 135 6.52 -4.85 3.71
C THR A 135 7.57 -5.87 3.25
N HIS A 136 8.68 -5.36 2.71
CA HIS A 136 9.84 -6.18 2.43
C HIS A 136 10.54 -6.49 3.75
N ASP A 137 10.97 -7.75 3.89
CA ASP A 137 11.57 -8.31 5.10
C ASP A 137 10.86 -7.81 6.37
N THR A 138 9.58 -8.17 6.49
CA THR A 138 8.59 -7.59 7.40
C THR A 138 9.05 -7.48 8.85
N MET A 139 9.89 -8.43 9.29
CA MET A 139 10.38 -8.53 10.66
C MET A 139 11.79 -7.97 10.85
N ALA A 140 12.42 -7.42 9.81
CA ALA A 140 13.80 -6.93 9.85
C ALA A 140 13.92 -5.57 10.56
N PHE A 141 13.90 -5.62 11.90
CA PHE A 141 13.95 -4.47 12.80
C PHE A 141 15.36 -4.17 13.35
N TYR A 142 16.34 -5.03 13.10
CA TYR A 142 17.70 -4.96 13.66
C TYR A 142 18.76 -4.91 12.55
N GLY A 143 20.04 -4.90 12.93
CA GLY A 143 21.15 -4.88 11.97
C GLY A 143 21.35 -3.54 11.24
N TRP A 144 20.99 -2.42 11.86
CA TRP A 144 21.20 -1.07 11.29
C TRP A 144 22.67 -0.83 10.87
N PRO A 145 22.91 -0.15 9.73
CA PRO A 145 21.94 0.27 8.71
C PRO A 145 21.70 -0.79 7.63
N ILE A 146 22.46 -1.89 7.65
CA ILE A 146 22.62 -2.82 6.53
C ILE A 146 21.39 -3.72 6.36
N ALA A 147 20.94 -4.31 7.46
CA ALA A 147 19.87 -5.31 7.47
C ALA A 147 18.53 -4.77 7.99
N GLN A 148 18.48 -3.55 8.54
CA GLN A 148 17.20 -2.99 9.01
C GLN A 148 16.36 -2.51 7.82
N CYS A 149 15.22 -3.15 7.59
CA CYS A 149 14.24 -2.78 6.56
C CYS A 149 12.97 -2.14 7.14
N GLN A 150 12.67 -2.41 8.41
CA GLN A 150 11.49 -1.86 9.11
C GLN A 150 11.87 -1.24 10.46
N SER A 151 10.96 -0.47 11.04
CA SER A 151 11.20 0.22 12.33
C SER A 151 10.70 -0.60 13.51
N LEU A 152 11.39 -0.54 14.65
CA LEU A 152 10.88 -1.07 15.92
C LEU A 152 9.55 -0.43 16.36
N ARG A 153 9.22 0.75 15.83
CA ARG A 153 7.93 1.45 16.07
C ARG A 153 6.78 0.89 15.22
N THR A 154 7.07 -0.05 14.33
CA THR A 154 6.12 -0.67 13.41
C THR A 154 6.11 -2.17 13.62
N SER A 155 5.69 -2.59 14.83
CA SER A 155 5.44 -4.01 15.14
C SER A 155 4.52 -4.65 14.09
N LEU A 156 4.56 -5.97 13.96
CA LEU A 156 3.73 -6.69 12.99
C LEU A 156 2.23 -6.33 13.13
N GLU A 157 1.71 -6.29 14.36
CA GLU A 157 0.35 -5.84 14.63
C GLU A 157 0.06 -4.44 14.06
N ARG A 158 1.00 -3.50 14.25
CA ARG A 158 0.86 -2.13 13.73
C ARG A 158 0.93 -2.09 12.21
N GLN A 159 1.78 -2.90 11.59
CA GLN A 159 1.84 -3.04 10.14
C GLN A 159 0.47 -3.48 9.59
N LEU A 160 -0.14 -4.52 10.19
CA LEU A 160 -1.45 -5.02 9.80
C LEU A 160 -2.55 -3.95 9.96
N HIS A 161 -2.61 -3.25 11.08
CA HIS A 161 -3.59 -2.17 11.29
C HIS A 161 -3.34 -0.94 10.40
N SER A 162 -2.10 -0.74 9.93
CA SER A 162 -1.76 0.32 8.97
C SER A 162 -2.16 -0.02 7.53
N GLY A 163 -2.64 -1.24 7.26
CA GLY A 163 -3.09 -1.68 5.93
C GLY A 163 -2.13 -2.61 5.19
N ILE A 164 -1.05 -3.08 5.83
CA ILE A 164 -0.17 -4.08 5.24
C ILE A 164 -0.89 -5.43 5.16
N ARG A 165 -0.88 -6.06 3.98
CA ARG A 165 -1.54 -7.34 3.67
C ARG A 165 -0.62 -8.34 2.98
N VAL A 166 0.61 -7.94 2.63
CA VAL A 166 1.64 -8.82 2.08
C VAL A 166 2.86 -8.77 3.00
N LEU A 167 3.19 -9.90 3.60
CA LEU A 167 4.31 -10.04 4.53
C LEU A 167 5.43 -10.83 3.86
N ASP A 168 6.65 -10.30 3.83
CA ASP A 168 7.85 -11.04 3.44
C ASP A 168 8.55 -11.53 4.71
N ILE A 169 8.29 -12.79 5.06
CA ILE A 169 8.79 -13.45 6.27
C ILE A 169 9.97 -14.34 5.88
N ARG A 170 11.15 -13.95 6.35
CA ARG A 170 12.41 -14.64 6.10
C ARG A 170 12.88 -15.31 7.36
N LEU A 171 13.15 -16.62 7.28
CA LEU A 171 13.37 -17.46 8.46
C LEU A 171 14.66 -18.27 8.33
N ALA A 172 15.27 -18.56 9.48
CA ALA A 172 16.33 -19.55 9.63
C ALA A 172 16.05 -20.45 10.84
N ILE A 173 16.65 -21.63 10.83
CA ILE A 173 16.56 -22.63 11.88
C ILE A 173 17.59 -22.30 12.97
N VAL A 174 17.11 -22.09 14.19
CA VAL A 174 17.94 -21.91 15.39
C VAL A 174 17.40 -22.85 16.46
N ASP A 175 18.24 -23.76 16.96
CA ASP A 175 17.89 -24.71 18.03
C ASP A 175 16.56 -25.48 17.80
N SER A 176 16.26 -25.83 16.55
CA SER A 176 15.02 -26.51 16.10
C SER A 176 13.76 -25.65 16.06
N HIS A 177 13.89 -24.33 16.17
CA HIS A 177 12.81 -23.36 15.96
C HIS A 177 13.12 -22.48 14.75
N LEU A 178 12.07 -21.95 14.14
CA LEU A 178 12.18 -20.94 13.08
C LEU A 178 12.18 -19.54 13.70
N ILE A 179 13.20 -18.76 13.35
CA ILE A 179 13.39 -17.38 13.80
C ILE A 179 13.53 -16.49 12.58
N SER A 180 13.02 -15.26 12.67
CA SER A 180 13.21 -14.24 11.63
C SER A 180 14.69 -13.88 11.43
N TYR A 181 15.11 -13.78 10.17
CA TYR A 181 16.48 -13.48 9.76
C TYR A 181 16.52 -12.63 8.51
N HIS A 182 17.55 -11.80 8.38
CA HIS A 182 17.90 -11.11 7.14
C HIS A 182 19.36 -11.41 6.78
N GLY A 183 19.57 -12.34 5.84
CA GLY A 183 20.90 -12.90 5.58
C GLY A 183 21.47 -13.53 6.84
N ILE A 184 22.58 -12.98 7.33
CA ILE A 184 23.26 -13.47 8.55
C ILE A 184 22.77 -12.80 9.85
N PHE A 185 21.86 -11.81 9.76
CA PHE A 185 21.43 -11.02 10.90
C PHE A 185 20.15 -11.61 11.53
N PRO A 186 20.15 -11.92 12.84
CA PRO A 186 18.95 -12.38 13.53
C PRO A 186 18.01 -11.21 13.82
N GLU A 187 16.75 -11.37 13.45
CA GLU A 187 15.70 -10.36 13.60
C GLU A 187 14.80 -10.61 14.82
N ARG A 188 15.14 -11.63 15.62
CA ARG A 188 14.70 -11.86 17.00
C ARG A 188 13.19 -12.07 17.19
N ALA A 189 12.45 -12.46 16.15
CA ALA A 189 11.06 -12.86 16.27
C ALA A 189 10.90 -14.35 15.96
N LEU A 190 10.23 -15.09 16.84
CA LEU A 190 9.92 -16.49 16.58
C LEU A 190 8.79 -16.59 15.54
N PHE A 191 8.85 -17.58 14.66
CA PHE A 191 7.78 -17.79 13.68
C PHE A 191 6.44 -18.07 14.37
N ALA A 192 6.43 -18.82 15.47
CA ALA A 192 5.25 -19.00 16.32
C ALA A 192 4.60 -17.68 16.79
N GLU A 193 5.38 -16.64 17.12
CA GLU A 193 4.87 -15.34 17.55
C GLU A 193 4.26 -14.55 16.37
N ILE A 194 4.89 -14.65 15.19
CA ILE A 194 4.38 -14.09 13.93
C ILE A 194 3.02 -14.73 13.61
N LEU A 195 2.92 -16.05 13.68
CA LEU A 195 1.69 -16.80 13.44
C LEU A 195 0.58 -16.43 14.43
N SER A 196 0.91 -16.32 15.71
CA SER A 196 -0.05 -15.91 16.75
C SER A 196 -0.60 -14.49 16.52
N THR A 197 0.26 -13.55 16.13
CA THR A 197 -0.14 -12.17 15.80
C THR A 197 -1.07 -12.13 14.59
N VAL A 198 -0.73 -12.87 13.53
CA VAL A 198 -1.54 -12.98 12.31
C VAL A 198 -2.88 -13.64 12.59
N HIS A 199 -2.91 -14.75 13.33
CA HIS A 199 -4.15 -15.41 13.73
C HIS A 199 -5.05 -14.47 14.52
N THR A 200 -4.50 -13.73 15.49
CA THR A 200 -5.26 -12.75 16.29
C THR A 200 -5.90 -11.69 15.39
N PHE A 201 -5.14 -11.15 14.43
CA PHE A 201 -5.67 -10.19 13.48
C PHE A 201 -6.78 -10.78 12.61
N LEU A 202 -6.61 -12.00 12.09
CA LEU A 202 -7.60 -12.63 11.21
C LEU A 202 -8.83 -13.20 11.93
N THR A 203 -8.80 -13.33 13.25
CA THR A 203 -9.93 -13.84 14.05
C THR A 203 -10.63 -12.76 14.88
N THR A 204 -10.02 -11.58 15.03
CA THR A 204 -10.68 -10.44 15.67
C THR A 204 -11.91 -10.03 14.84
N PRO A 205 -13.11 -9.86 15.44
CA PRO A 205 -14.34 -9.64 14.70
C PRO A 205 -14.27 -8.47 13.69
N SER A 206 -13.62 -7.36 14.06
CA SER A 206 -13.49 -6.18 13.20
C SER A 206 -12.61 -6.37 11.96
N THR A 207 -11.72 -7.37 11.97
CA THR A 207 -10.70 -7.61 10.94
C THR A 207 -10.78 -9.02 10.34
N SER A 208 -11.75 -9.84 10.78
CA SER A 208 -11.97 -11.21 10.32
C SER A 208 -12.32 -11.36 8.83
N ARG A 209 -12.72 -10.27 8.17
CA ARG A 209 -12.95 -10.23 6.72
C ARG A 209 -11.72 -9.85 5.91
N GLU A 210 -10.58 -9.63 6.55
CA GLU A 210 -9.31 -9.42 5.88
C GLU A 210 -8.65 -10.76 5.51
N THR A 211 -7.61 -10.70 4.67
CA THR A 211 -6.74 -11.83 4.34
C THR A 211 -5.30 -11.35 4.35
N ILE A 212 -4.35 -12.25 4.56
CA ILE A 212 -2.92 -11.92 4.47
C ILE A 212 -2.27 -12.82 3.42
N VAL A 213 -1.40 -12.26 2.59
CA VAL A 213 -0.43 -13.03 1.81
C VAL A 213 0.85 -13.10 2.62
N MET A 214 1.35 -14.30 2.89
CA MET A 214 2.62 -14.48 3.58
C MET A 214 3.63 -15.15 2.65
N SER A 215 4.60 -14.36 2.18
CA SER A 215 5.82 -14.85 1.54
C SER A 215 6.70 -15.47 2.62
N ILE A 216 7.04 -16.76 2.48
CA ILE A 216 8.01 -17.43 3.36
C ILE A 216 9.26 -17.76 2.55
N LYS A 217 10.41 -17.28 3.01
CA LYS A 217 11.72 -17.57 2.41
C LYS A 217 12.68 -18.12 3.47
N GLN A 218 13.48 -19.09 3.05
CA GLN A 218 14.59 -19.62 3.84
C GLN A 218 15.85 -18.73 3.70
N GLU A 219 16.53 -18.48 4.82
CA GLU A 219 17.80 -17.76 4.90
C GLU A 219 19.01 -18.65 5.25
N ASP A 220 18.79 -19.88 5.71
CA ASP A 220 19.85 -20.88 5.93
C ASP A 220 19.97 -21.90 4.76
N SER A 221 20.69 -23.00 4.97
CA SER A 221 20.98 -24.01 3.96
C SER A 221 20.30 -25.38 4.14
N ASP A 222 19.62 -25.65 5.26
CA ASP A 222 19.01 -26.97 5.54
C ASP A 222 17.57 -27.04 5.03
N ALA A 223 17.41 -27.11 3.70
CA ALA A 223 16.11 -27.03 3.02
C ALA A 223 15.09 -28.11 3.47
N GLN A 224 15.55 -29.34 3.69
CA GLN A 224 14.67 -30.44 4.10
C GLN A 224 14.12 -30.21 5.51
N ARG A 225 14.99 -29.84 6.46
CA ARG A 225 14.57 -29.55 7.83
C ARG A 225 13.73 -28.28 7.90
N PHE A 226 14.09 -27.25 7.14
CA PHE A 226 13.35 -26.00 7.06
C PHE A 226 11.91 -26.24 6.63
N ASN A 227 11.72 -26.95 5.50
CA ASN A 227 10.40 -27.29 4.98
C ASN A 227 9.54 -28.05 6.01
N LYS A 228 10.14 -29.03 6.71
CA LYS A 228 9.47 -29.79 7.76
C LYS A 228 9.07 -28.89 8.94
N LEU A 229 9.97 -28.02 9.40
CA LEU A 229 9.72 -27.13 10.53
C LEU A 229 8.66 -26.09 10.21
N VAL A 230 8.63 -25.52 9.00
CA VAL A 230 7.57 -24.57 8.61
C VAL A 230 6.19 -25.22 8.73
N ARG A 231 6.03 -26.43 8.20
CA ARG A 231 4.77 -27.19 8.34
C ARG A 231 4.44 -27.48 9.80
N GLN A 232 5.43 -27.93 10.59
CA GLN A 232 5.23 -28.29 11.99
C GLN A 232 4.80 -27.09 12.84
N GLU A 233 5.46 -25.94 12.69
CA GLU A 233 5.10 -24.73 13.42
C GLU A 233 3.74 -24.17 12.99
N ILE A 234 3.39 -24.26 11.70
CA ILE A 234 2.03 -23.92 11.23
C ILE A 234 0.98 -24.83 11.86
N VAL A 235 1.18 -26.15 11.86
CA VAL A 235 0.25 -27.11 12.48
C VAL A 235 0.09 -26.85 13.98
N ALA A 236 1.18 -26.50 14.67
CA ALA A 236 1.18 -26.21 16.10
C ALA A 236 0.61 -24.82 16.45
N SER A 237 0.53 -23.91 15.48
CA SER A 237 0.06 -22.55 15.69
C SER A 237 -1.47 -22.44 15.86
N PRO A 238 -1.97 -21.37 16.49
CA PRO A 238 -3.40 -21.07 16.49
C PRO A 238 -3.98 -21.04 15.07
N GLY A 239 -5.11 -21.71 14.86
CA GLY A 239 -5.75 -21.87 13.55
C GLY A 239 -5.21 -23.05 12.72
N GLY A 240 -4.00 -23.55 13.01
CA GLY A 240 -3.39 -24.69 12.34
C GLY A 240 -3.36 -24.55 10.81
N LEU A 241 -3.39 -25.66 10.09
CA LEU A 241 -3.51 -25.66 8.62
C LEU A 241 -4.84 -25.07 8.12
N GLY A 242 -5.90 -25.04 8.95
CA GLY A 242 -7.21 -24.50 8.57
C GLY A 242 -7.21 -22.99 8.33
N MET A 243 -6.24 -22.26 8.91
CA MET A 243 -6.02 -20.83 8.65
C MET A 243 -5.34 -20.59 7.28
N TRP A 244 -4.79 -21.61 6.63
CA TRP A 244 -3.98 -21.43 5.43
C TRP A 244 -4.72 -21.82 4.15
N TYR A 245 -4.52 -21.00 3.13
CA TYR A 245 -4.82 -21.35 1.75
C TYR A 245 -3.52 -21.82 1.08
N LEU A 246 -3.50 -23.09 0.68
CA LEU A 246 -2.31 -23.81 0.21
C LEU A 246 -2.37 -24.24 -1.25
N GLU A 247 -3.47 -23.95 -1.97
CA GLU A 247 -3.56 -24.30 -3.39
C GLU A 247 -2.63 -23.43 -4.23
N ASN A 248 -1.98 -24.04 -5.23
CA ASN A 248 -1.12 -23.34 -6.17
C ASN A 248 -1.94 -22.69 -7.31
N ARG A 249 -2.83 -21.76 -6.94
CA ARG A 249 -3.59 -20.87 -7.84
C ARG A 249 -3.92 -19.58 -7.11
N LEU A 250 -4.26 -18.53 -7.85
CA LEU A 250 -4.73 -17.28 -7.24
C LEU A 250 -6.20 -17.41 -6.82
N PRO A 251 -6.54 -17.16 -5.55
CA PRO A 251 -7.92 -17.22 -5.08
C PRO A 251 -8.68 -15.90 -5.32
N THR A 252 -10.00 -15.98 -5.23
CA THR A 252 -10.88 -14.83 -4.99
C THR A 252 -10.76 -14.37 -3.53
N LEU A 253 -11.15 -13.12 -3.26
CA LEU A 253 -11.09 -12.56 -1.91
C LEU A 253 -11.96 -13.35 -0.91
N GLY A 254 -13.16 -13.79 -1.33
CA GLY A 254 -14.09 -14.57 -0.50
C GLY A 254 -13.50 -15.89 -0.01
N GLU A 255 -12.74 -16.60 -0.84
CA GLU A 255 -12.12 -17.89 -0.50
C GLU A 255 -11.10 -17.80 0.65
N VAL A 256 -10.52 -16.61 0.83
CA VAL A 256 -9.37 -16.36 1.71
C VAL A 256 -9.63 -15.38 2.85
N ARG A 257 -10.85 -14.87 3.01
CA ARG A 257 -11.18 -14.08 4.20
C ARG A 257 -10.94 -14.91 5.47
N GLY A 258 -10.29 -14.28 6.45
CA GLY A 258 -9.87 -14.93 7.70
C GLY A 258 -8.72 -15.92 7.53
N LYS A 259 -8.07 -15.97 6.35
CA LYS A 259 -6.98 -16.91 6.04
C LYS A 259 -5.68 -16.21 5.65
N VAL A 260 -4.61 -17.01 5.66
CA VAL A 260 -3.30 -16.68 5.12
C VAL A 260 -3.11 -17.40 3.80
N VAL A 261 -2.87 -16.66 2.72
CA VAL A 261 -2.44 -17.21 1.43
C VAL A 261 -0.94 -17.45 1.50
N MET A 262 -0.53 -18.70 1.38
CA MET A 262 0.88 -19.07 1.32
C MET A 262 1.50 -18.63 -0.01
N PHE A 263 2.60 -17.89 0.06
CA PHE A 263 3.49 -17.62 -1.06
C PHE A 263 4.86 -18.23 -0.74
N SER A 264 5.15 -19.40 -1.29
CA SER A 264 6.31 -20.19 -0.87
C SER A 264 7.54 -19.89 -1.73
N ARG A 265 8.61 -19.39 -1.10
CA ARG A 265 9.96 -19.28 -1.66
C ARG A 265 10.90 -20.30 -1.00
N PHE A 266 10.35 -21.46 -0.65
CA PHE A 266 11.00 -22.60 0.00
C PHE A 266 10.32 -23.91 -0.43
N GLY A 267 10.84 -25.06 0.01
CA GLY A 267 10.10 -26.32 -0.02
C GLY A 267 10.17 -27.11 -1.33
N GLY A 268 10.86 -26.59 -2.36
CA GLY A 268 11.06 -27.29 -3.62
C GLY A 268 9.73 -27.71 -4.26
N ASN A 269 9.55 -29.01 -4.50
CA ASN A 269 8.30 -29.55 -5.06
C ASN A 269 7.18 -29.75 -4.02
N GLY A 270 7.31 -29.24 -2.79
CA GLY A 270 6.27 -29.38 -1.76
C GLY A 270 6.25 -30.74 -1.05
N HIS A 271 7.27 -31.59 -1.23
CA HIS A 271 7.35 -32.90 -0.59
C HIS A 271 7.15 -32.80 0.94
N GLY A 272 6.27 -33.65 1.49
CA GLY A 272 5.92 -33.66 2.91
C GLY A 272 4.74 -32.76 3.29
N TRP A 273 4.16 -32.06 2.32
CA TRP A 273 2.86 -31.39 2.44
C TRP A 273 1.75 -32.22 1.80
N ASP A 274 0.52 -32.00 2.27
CA ASP A 274 -0.65 -32.70 1.77
C ASP A 274 -0.88 -32.26 0.30
N ASN A 275 -0.97 -33.22 -0.62
CA ASN A 275 -1.01 -32.98 -2.07
C ASN A 275 0.14 -32.12 -2.62
N GLU A 276 1.29 -32.08 -1.92
CA GLU A 276 2.44 -31.25 -2.28
C GLU A 276 2.08 -29.74 -2.35
N ALA A 277 1.00 -29.35 -1.69
CA ALA A 277 0.42 -28.02 -1.78
C ALA A 277 1.10 -27.07 -0.77
N ILE A 278 1.94 -26.17 -1.30
CA ILE A 278 2.66 -25.13 -0.55
C ILE A 278 2.26 -23.72 -0.99
N GLY A 279 1.03 -23.56 -1.45
CA GLY A 279 0.48 -22.28 -1.92
C GLY A 279 1.01 -21.86 -3.29
N ILE A 280 1.02 -20.55 -3.49
CA ILE A 280 1.53 -19.91 -4.70
C ILE A 280 3.06 -20.06 -4.71
N HIS A 281 3.56 -20.84 -5.66
CA HIS A 281 4.97 -21.23 -5.71
C HIS A 281 5.61 -20.86 -7.06
N PRO A 282 6.49 -19.83 -7.12
CA PRO A 282 7.19 -19.47 -8.35
C PRO A 282 8.22 -20.56 -8.72
N PRO A 283 8.27 -21.03 -9.98
CA PRO A 283 9.21 -22.07 -10.40
C PRO A 283 10.66 -21.58 -10.45
N ILE A 284 10.84 -20.27 -10.62
CA ILE A 284 12.14 -19.59 -10.66
C ILE A 284 12.03 -18.23 -9.98
N TRP A 285 13.14 -17.77 -9.38
CA TRP A 285 13.30 -16.41 -8.89
C TRP A 285 14.67 -15.88 -9.32
N PRO A 286 14.80 -15.31 -10.53
CA PRO A 286 16.05 -14.72 -11.00
C PRO A 286 16.62 -13.72 -10.01
N ASP A 287 17.93 -13.78 -9.81
CA ASP A 287 18.62 -12.92 -8.85
C ASP A 287 18.83 -11.51 -9.43
N ASN A 288 18.29 -10.51 -8.76
CA ASN A 288 18.52 -9.08 -9.03
C ASN A 288 18.32 -8.63 -10.50
N ASP A 289 17.34 -9.19 -11.22
CA ASP A 289 17.05 -8.77 -12.59
C ASP A 289 16.47 -7.34 -12.62
N ARG A 290 17.18 -6.43 -13.31
CA ARG A 290 16.80 -5.01 -13.44
C ARG A 290 15.42 -4.83 -14.07
N LEU A 291 15.04 -5.67 -15.02
CA LEU A 291 13.75 -5.52 -15.74
C LEU A 291 12.62 -6.32 -15.10
N GLY A 292 12.93 -7.11 -14.06
CA GLY A 292 12.01 -8.08 -13.50
C GLY A 292 11.86 -9.31 -14.41
N PHE A 293 10.89 -10.16 -14.07
CA PHE A 293 10.65 -11.43 -14.75
C PHE A 293 9.17 -11.79 -14.71
N THR A 294 8.77 -12.77 -15.52
CA THR A 294 7.41 -13.27 -15.56
C THR A 294 7.36 -14.78 -15.40
N TRP A 295 6.26 -15.27 -14.88
CA TRP A 295 5.97 -16.70 -14.70
C TRP A 295 4.46 -16.90 -14.61
N ASN A 296 3.99 -18.13 -14.83
CA ASN A 296 2.57 -18.44 -14.74
C ASN A 296 2.26 -19.15 -13.42
N CYS A 297 1.27 -18.64 -12.69
CA CYS A 297 0.60 -19.37 -11.63
C CYS A 297 -0.72 -19.89 -12.19
N GLN A 298 -0.69 -21.13 -12.71
CA GLN A 298 -1.78 -21.71 -13.51
C GLN A 298 -2.13 -20.81 -14.71
N ASP A 299 -3.35 -20.28 -14.75
CA ASP A 299 -3.91 -19.42 -15.80
C ASP A 299 -3.61 -17.93 -15.59
N VAL A 300 -2.95 -17.56 -14.48
CA VAL A 300 -2.61 -16.17 -14.16
C VAL A 300 -1.15 -15.88 -14.50
N LEU A 301 -0.94 -14.87 -15.36
CA LEU A 301 0.39 -14.32 -15.60
C LEU A 301 0.83 -13.53 -14.36
N VAL A 302 1.96 -13.90 -13.79
CA VAL A 302 2.60 -13.15 -12.70
C VAL A 302 3.80 -12.42 -13.24
N GLN A 303 3.86 -11.11 -13.02
CA GLN A 303 5.02 -10.28 -13.30
C GLN A 303 5.64 -9.79 -11.99
N THR A 304 6.93 -10.04 -11.81
CA THR A 304 7.65 -9.73 -10.58
C THR A 304 8.78 -8.75 -10.89
N HIS A 305 8.87 -7.65 -10.16
CA HIS A 305 9.99 -6.73 -10.22
C HIS A 305 10.74 -6.73 -8.88
N ASP A 306 11.94 -7.30 -8.86
CA ASP A 306 12.80 -7.47 -7.67
C ASP A 306 14.27 -7.06 -7.92
N TRP A 307 14.46 -5.89 -8.54
CA TRP A 307 15.79 -5.28 -8.66
C TRP A 307 16.23 -4.67 -7.32
N TYR A 308 16.72 -5.49 -6.40
CA TYR A 308 16.99 -5.10 -5.02
C TYR A 308 18.41 -4.54 -4.82
N ALA A 309 19.40 -4.90 -5.63
CA ALA A 309 20.76 -4.37 -5.56
C ALA A 309 21.02 -3.39 -6.71
N ILE A 310 20.76 -2.11 -6.43
CA ILE A 310 20.92 -1.03 -7.40
C ILE A 310 22.37 -0.50 -7.42
N PRO A 311 22.91 -0.07 -8.58
CA PRO A 311 24.30 0.36 -8.70
C PRO A 311 24.69 1.55 -7.82
N SER A 312 23.77 2.48 -7.59
CA SER A 312 23.97 3.64 -6.71
C SER A 312 22.64 4.28 -6.31
N PHE A 313 22.65 5.22 -5.37
CA PHE A 313 21.49 6.06 -5.06
C PHE A 313 20.99 6.88 -6.27
N LEU A 314 21.83 7.09 -7.30
CA LEU A 314 21.41 7.75 -8.55
C LEU A 314 20.45 6.88 -9.38
N SER A 315 20.39 5.57 -9.09
CA SER A 315 19.48 4.63 -9.75
C SER A 315 18.09 4.58 -9.09
N ILE A 316 17.89 5.26 -7.95
CA ILE A 316 16.58 5.33 -7.26
C ILE A 316 15.44 5.79 -8.20
N PRO A 317 15.58 6.86 -9.02
CA PRO A 317 14.53 7.28 -9.94
C PRO A 317 14.15 6.17 -10.93
N GLU A 318 15.16 5.46 -11.46
CA GLU A 318 14.93 4.38 -12.40
C GLU A 318 14.24 3.18 -11.74
N LYS A 319 14.74 2.76 -10.57
CA LYS A 319 14.13 1.71 -9.74
C LYS A 319 12.67 2.00 -9.48
N VAL A 320 12.31 3.23 -9.12
CA VAL A 320 10.92 3.64 -8.91
C VAL A 320 10.12 3.47 -10.20
N VAL A 321 10.59 4.01 -11.33
CA VAL A 321 9.86 3.91 -12.61
C VAL A 321 9.61 2.45 -13.00
N LEU A 322 10.64 1.61 -13.00
CA LEU A 322 10.51 0.20 -13.40
C LEU A 322 9.58 -0.57 -12.46
N SER A 323 9.72 -0.39 -11.15
CA SER A 323 8.89 -1.07 -10.16
C SER A 323 7.42 -0.60 -10.15
N THR A 324 7.15 0.69 -10.34
CA THR A 324 5.77 1.20 -10.36
C THR A 324 5.05 0.93 -11.68
N ASN A 325 5.76 0.88 -12.80
CA ASN A 325 5.13 0.69 -14.12
C ASN A 325 4.41 -0.65 -14.23
N ILE A 326 4.94 -1.72 -13.62
CA ILE A 326 4.27 -3.03 -13.63
C ILE A 326 2.97 -3.02 -12.81
N LEU A 327 2.77 -2.05 -11.92
CA LEU A 327 1.53 -1.92 -11.12
C LEU A 327 0.39 -1.27 -11.92
N VAL A 328 0.67 -0.67 -13.07
CA VAL A 328 -0.36 -0.08 -13.94
C VAL A 328 -1.02 -1.21 -14.74
N ALA A 329 -2.26 -1.54 -14.40
CA ALA A 329 -3.01 -2.60 -15.07
C ALA A 329 -3.46 -2.15 -16.47
N SER A 330 -3.14 -2.96 -17.49
CA SER A 330 -3.65 -2.76 -18.84
C SER A 330 -5.18 -2.97 -18.88
N ARG A 331 -5.89 -2.11 -19.63
CA ARG A 331 -7.33 -2.28 -19.87
C ARG A 331 -7.63 -3.37 -20.90
N ASP A 332 -6.64 -3.67 -21.74
CA ASP A 332 -6.80 -4.48 -22.95
C ASP A 332 -6.15 -5.87 -22.82
N SER A 333 -5.55 -6.19 -21.67
CA SER A 333 -4.97 -7.52 -21.45
C SER A 333 -6.09 -8.57 -21.33
N PRO A 334 -6.08 -9.62 -22.16
CA PRO A 334 -7.10 -10.65 -22.14
C PRO A 334 -6.95 -11.63 -20.96
N SER A 335 -5.75 -11.74 -20.39
CA SER A 335 -5.42 -12.62 -19.26
C SER A 335 -5.38 -11.85 -17.94
N LEU A 336 -5.84 -12.49 -16.86
CA LEU A 336 -5.64 -11.99 -15.49
C LEU A 336 -4.13 -11.88 -15.22
N THR A 337 -3.69 -10.75 -14.67
CA THR A 337 -2.28 -10.52 -14.34
C THR A 337 -2.15 -10.13 -12.87
N LEU A 338 -1.22 -10.78 -12.17
CA LEU A 338 -0.74 -10.35 -10.86
C LEU A 338 0.61 -9.64 -11.02
N SER A 339 0.72 -8.42 -10.50
CA SER A 339 1.99 -7.72 -10.38
C SER A 339 2.53 -7.86 -8.96
N ILE A 340 3.80 -8.23 -8.79
CA ILE A 340 4.51 -8.24 -7.51
C ILE A 340 5.69 -7.28 -7.62
N SER A 341 5.64 -6.17 -6.91
CA SER A 341 6.65 -5.12 -6.98
C SER A 341 7.35 -4.96 -5.64
N PHE A 342 8.64 -5.29 -5.60
CA PHE A 342 9.52 -4.88 -4.53
C PHE A 342 9.99 -3.45 -4.81
N LEU A 343 9.51 -2.52 -3.99
CA LEU A 343 9.95 -1.12 -3.98
C LEU A 343 11.25 -0.97 -3.21
N SER A 344 11.54 -1.89 -2.29
CA SER A 344 12.81 -1.99 -1.55
C SER A 344 14.02 -2.12 -2.48
N ALA A 345 15.15 -1.59 -2.01
CA ALA A 345 16.45 -1.76 -2.64
C ALA A 345 17.58 -1.38 -1.66
N LEU A 346 18.80 -1.76 -2.03
CA LEU A 346 20.04 -1.39 -1.38
C LEU A 346 21.12 -1.11 -2.44
N SER A 347 22.13 -0.35 -2.06
CA SER A 347 23.33 -0.11 -2.83
C SER A 347 24.54 -0.08 -1.89
N MET A 348 25.38 -1.11 -2.00
CA MET A 348 26.59 -1.21 -1.18
C MET A 348 27.74 -0.39 -1.80
N PRO A 349 28.56 0.32 -1.02
CA PRO A 349 28.46 0.54 0.43
C PRO A 349 27.73 1.85 0.82
N LEU A 350 27.16 2.59 -0.14
CA LEU A 350 26.83 4.01 0.03
C LEU A 350 25.36 4.32 0.33
N ALA A 351 24.44 3.38 0.12
CA ALA A 351 23.02 3.58 0.40
C ALA A 351 22.31 2.27 0.79
N PHE A 352 22.21 2.03 2.10
CA PHE A 352 21.51 0.89 2.67
C PHE A 352 19.98 1.09 2.68
N PRO A 353 19.16 0.05 2.99
CA PRO A 353 17.70 0.12 2.91
C PRO A 353 17.07 1.36 3.56
N PRO A 354 17.48 1.82 4.76
CA PRO A 354 16.91 3.04 5.35
C PRO A 354 17.11 4.29 4.49
N THR A 355 18.29 4.44 3.91
CA THR A 355 18.64 5.60 3.09
C THR A 355 17.93 5.55 1.74
N ILE A 356 17.81 4.37 1.12
CA ILE A 356 17.08 4.20 -0.14
C ILE A 356 15.59 4.48 0.04
N ALA A 357 14.96 3.95 1.09
CA ALA A 357 13.54 4.13 1.35
C ALA A 357 13.20 5.60 1.71
N ARG A 358 13.96 6.19 2.64
CA ARG A 358 13.69 7.51 3.22
C ARG A 358 14.28 8.67 2.40
N GLY A 359 15.36 8.43 1.69
CA GLY A 359 16.20 9.49 1.13
C GLY A 359 17.16 10.08 2.16
N LEU A 360 17.97 11.04 1.73
CA LEU A 360 18.98 11.68 2.57
C LEU A 360 19.07 13.18 2.25
N GLY A 361 19.33 13.99 3.29
CA GLY A 361 19.58 15.43 3.16
C GLY A 361 18.33 16.29 2.97
N TRP A 362 18.47 17.36 2.20
CA TRP A 362 17.41 18.32 1.85
C TRP A 362 17.24 18.38 0.31
N PRO A 363 16.64 17.36 -0.32
CA PRO A 363 16.59 17.25 -1.78
C PRO A 363 15.91 18.44 -2.45
N GLN A 364 14.95 19.08 -1.76
CA GLN A 364 14.28 20.28 -2.24
C GLN A 364 15.17 21.54 -2.32
N TRP A 365 16.35 21.53 -1.68
CA TRP A 365 17.40 22.57 -1.78
C TRP A 365 18.59 22.10 -2.63
N GLY A 366 18.46 20.96 -3.34
CA GLY A 366 19.52 20.41 -4.18
C GLY A 366 20.63 19.66 -3.42
N ILE A 367 20.47 19.43 -2.12
CA ILE A 367 21.46 18.75 -1.28
C ILE A 367 20.89 17.39 -0.86
N GLY A 368 21.49 16.29 -1.33
CA GLY A 368 20.99 14.93 -1.06
C GLY A 368 19.99 14.43 -2.10
N PHE A 369 19.17 13.43 -1.76
CA PHE A 369 18.25 12.78 -2.70
C PHE A 369 16.94 12.31 -2.05
N GLU A 370 15.85 12.33 -2.83
CA GLU A 370 14.56 11.75 -2.43
C GLU A 370 14.62 10.22 -2.52
N GLY A 371 14.19 9.55 -1.46
CA GLY A 371 14.08 8.09 -1.41
C GLY A 371 12.90 7.54 -2.21
N VAL A 372 12.82 6.22 -2.26
CA VAL A 372 11.78 5.47 -2.98
C VAL A 372 10.38 5.86 -2.50
N ASN A 373 10.11 5.85 -1.19
CA ASN A 373 8.75 6.03 -0.66
C ASN A 373 8.17 7.40 -1.01
N ALA A 374 9.00 8.46 -0.93
CA ALA A 374 8.61 9.80 -1.35
C ALA A 374 8.32 9.88 -2.85
N ARG A 375 9.07 9.16 -3.69
CA ARG A 375 8.86 9.14 -5.14
C ARG A 375 7.63 8.32 -5.54
N VAL A 376 7.38 7.19 -4.89
CA VAL A 376 6.21 6.35 -5.10
C VAL A 376 4.92 7.10 -4.73
N GLY A 377 4.88 7.77 -3.57
CA GLY A 377 3.70 8.55 -3.22
C GLY A 377 3.48 9.76 -4.13
N LYS A 378 4.55 10.38 -4.65
CA LYS A 378 4.43 11.38 -5.71
C LYS A 378 3.82 10.77 -6.98
N TRP A 379 4.35 9.64 -7.44
CA TRP A 379 3.86 8.92 -8.61
C TRP A 379 2.36 8.56 -8.46
N LEU A 380 1.93 8.05 -7.29
CA LEU A 380 0.51 7.79 -7.02
C LEU A 380 -0.34 9.05 -7.17
N LEU A 381 0.08 10.18 -6.59
CA LEU A 381 -0.64 11.45 -6.74
C LEU A 381 -0.62 11.97 -8.18
N ASP A 382 0.46 11.75 -8.94
CA ASP A 382 0.53 12.06 -10.38
C ASP A 382 -0.52 11.22 -11.16
N GLN A 383 -0.68 9.92 -10.84
CA GLN A 383 -1.68 9.05 -11.47
C GLN A 383 -3.13 9.49 -11.20
N PHE A 384 -3.42 10.12 -10.06
CA PHE A 384 -4.73 10.70 -9.75
C PHE A 384 -4.97 12.07 -10.38
N ASP A 385 -3.92 12.73 -10.88
CA ASP A 385 -3.92 14.08 -11.48
C ASP A 385 -4.10 14.01 -13.01
N GLU A 386 -3.31 13.16 -13.68
CA GLU A 386 -3.05 13.18 -15.14
C GLU A 386 -4.22 12.78 -16.06
N ARG A 387 -5.35 12.31 -15.55
CA ARG A 387 -6.47 11.80 -16.39
C ARG A 387 -7.80 12.53 -16.22
N GLY A 388 -7.78 13.71 -15.61
CA GLY A 388 -8.97 14.54 -15.42
C GLY A 388 -9.45 15.31 -16.66
N GLU A 389 -8.67 15.39 -17.75
CA GLU A 389 -8.97 16.29 -18.87
C GLU A 389 -9.66 15.63 -20.08
N THR A 390 -9.58 14.30 -20.26
CA THR A 390 -10.04 13.66 -21.51
C THR A 390 -11.13 12.59 -21.32
N ASP A 391 -11.29 12.03 -20.11
CA ASP A 391 -12.37 11.09 -19.78
C ASP A 391 -12.62 11.08 -18.26
N VAL A 392 -13.78 11.55 -17.83
CA VAL A 392 -14.16 11.67 -16.40
C VAL A 392 -14.26 10.28 -15.75
N ASP A 393 -14.46 9.22 -16.53
CA ASP A 393 -14.61 7.83 -16.08
C ASP A 393 -13.30 7.02 -16.16
N ALA A 394 -12.24 7.59 -16.74
CA ALA A 394 -10.94 6.94 -16.83
C ALA A 394 -10.12 7.04 -15.52
N GLU A 395 -10.60 6.44 -14.43
CA GLU A 395 -9.84 6.34 -13.18
C GLU A 395 -8.58 5.43 -13.33
N PRO A 396 -7.50 5.72 -12.58
CA PRO A 396 -6.28 4.92 -12.63
C PRO A 396 -6.53 3.50 -12.11
N ARG A 397 -6.02 2.50 -12.84
CA ARG A 397 -6.08 1.09 -12.47
C ARG A 397 -4.71 0.63 -12.00
N ILE A 398 -4.40 0.88 -10.74
CA ILE A 398 -3.16 0.45 -10.12
C ILE A 398 -3.44 -0.81 -9.29
N ARG A 399 -2.80 -1.94 -9.60
CA ARG A 399 -3.06 -3.29 -9.07
C ARG A 399 -1.77 -4.07 -8.84
N GLY A 400 -1.79 -5.02 -7.91
CA GLY A 400 -0.63 -5.83 -7.53
C GLY A 400 -0.25 -5.75 -6.06
N TRP A 401 0.86 -6.38 -5.71
CA TRP A 401 1.41 -6.44 -4.36
C TRP A 401 2.64 -5.55 -4.30
N ALA A 402 2.64 -4.53 -3.44
CA ALA A 402 3.70 -3.52 -3.40
C ALA A 402 4.44 -3.57 -2.06
N LEU A 403 5.63 -4.18 -2.05
CA LEU A 403 6.42 -4.40 -0.84
C LEU A 403 7.41 -3.24 -0.62
N MET A 404 7.36 -2.61 0.55
CA MET A 404 8.14 -1.42 0.89
C MET A 404 9.05 -1.65 2.10
N ASP A 405 10.20 -0.97 2.11
CA ASP A 405 10.99 -0.73 3.32
C ASP A 405 10.48 0.53 4.03
N PHE A 406 10.48 0.52 5.37
CA PHE A 406 10.10 1.67 6.21
C PHE A 406 8.80 2.35 5.75
N TYR A 407 7.72 1.58 5.60
CA TYR A 407 6.47 2.03 4.94
C TYR A 407 5.83 3.31 5.53
N GLU A 408 6.15 3.67 6.79
CA GLU A 408 5.69 4.91 7.40
C GLU A 408 6.54 6.13 7.02
N ASP A 409 7.79 5.95 6.61
CA ASP A 409 8.76 7.01 6.40
C ASP A 409 8.89 7.39 4.91
N PRO A 410 9.35 8.63 4.60
CA PRO A 410 9.63 9.73 5.52
C PRO A 410 8.40 10.63 5.80
N ILE A 411 7.22 10.26 5.29
CA ILE A 411 6.04 11.16 5.20
C ILE A 411 4.87 10.63 6.05
N GLY A 412 5.13 9.88 7.12
CA GLY A 412 4.15 9.46 8.14
C GLY A 412 2.90 8.71 7.63
N GLN A 413 3.01 7.40 7.41
CA GLN A 413 1.92 6.52 6.92
C GLN A 413 1.18 7.05 5.68
N SER A 414 1.85 7.79 4.79
CA SER A 414 1.12 8.52 3.74
C SER A 414 1.00 7.78 2.41
N VAL A 415 1.87 6.81 2.14
CA VAL A 415 1.83 6.00 0.92
C VAL A 415 0.79 4.89 1.02
N VAL A 416 0.69 4.20 2.17
CA VAL A 416 -0.22 3.06 2.34
C VAL A 416 -1.69 3.43 2.11
N PRO A 417 -2.24 4.54 2.64
CA PRO A 417 -3.61 4.93 2.35
C PRO A 417 -3.87 5.21 0.86
N LEU A 418 -2.88 5.74 0.11
CA LEU A 418 -2.99 5.91 -1.34
C LEU A 418 -3.03 4.57 -2.07
N LEU A 419 -2.19 3.60 -1.66
CA LEU A 419 -2.22 2.24 -2.21
C LEU A 419 -3.56 1.54 -1.89
N VAL A 420 -4.06 1.67 -0.66
CA VAL A 420 -5.38 1.16 -0.26
C VAL A 420 -6.48 1.78 -1.14
N GLU A 421 -6.43 3.09 -1.36
CA GLU A 421 -7.41 3.81 -2.16
C GLU A 421 -7.46 3.32 -3.62
N CYS A 422 -6.35 2.82 -4.17
CA CYS A 422 -6.32 2.24 -5.53
C CYS A 422 -7.31 1.07 -5.69
N ASN A 423 -7.67 0.37 -4.61
CA ASN A 423 -8.68 -0.70 -4.64
C ASN A 423 -10.11 -0.20 -4.85
N PHE A 424 -10.37 1.10 -4.72
CA PHE A 424 -11.70 1.68 -4.88
C PHE A 424 -11.81 2.50 -6.16
N ARG A 425 -10.84 2.35 -7.06
CA ARG A 425 -10.67 3.16 -8.28
C ARG A 425 -10.61 2.30 -9.52
N GLY A 426 -11.25 2.77 -10.59
CA GLY A 426 -11.17 2.17 -11.92
C GLY A 426 -11.57 0.68 -11.97
N ARG A 427 -12.48 0.24 -11.11
CA ARG A 427 -13.10 -1.10 -11.21
C ARG A 427 -14.13 -1.10 -12.34
N LYS A 428 -14.22 -2.21 -13.07
CA LYS A 428 -15.32 -2.41 -14.04
C LYS A 428 -16.62 -2.67 -13.27
N CYS A 429 -17.80 -2.35 -13.84
CA CYS A 429 -19.09 -2.64 -13.20
C CYS A 429 -19.22 -4.12 -12.80
N GLU A 430 -18.71 -5.03 -13.64
CA GLU A 430 -18.67 -6.48 -13.39
C GLU A 430 -17.78 -6.89 -12.18
N GLU A 431 -16.81 -6.05 -11.79
CA GLU A 431 -15.97 -6.25 -10.59
C GLU A 431 -16.57 -5.56 -9.34
N ALA A 432 -17.60 -4.73 -9.51
CA ALA A 432 -18.22 -3.92 -8.46
C ALA A 432 -19.58 -4.48 -7.99
N GLU A 433 -20.26 -5.26 -8.83
CA GLU A 433 -21.58 -5.85 -8.56
C GLU A 433 -21.57 -7.36 -8.79
N VAL A 434 -21.05 -8.13 -7.82
CA VAL A 434 -21.46 -9.53 -7.55
C VAL A 434 -21.30 -9.83 -6.06
#